data_AF-A0A2V9XDZ4-F1
#
_entry.id   AF-A0A2V9XDZ4-F1
#
_cell.length_a   1.000
_cell.length_b   1.000
_cell.length_c   1.000
_cell.angle_alpha   90.00
_cell.angle_beta   90.00
_cell.angle_gamma   90.00
#
_symmetry.space_group_name_H-M   'P 1'
#
loop_
_entity.id
_entity.type
_entity.pdbx_description
1 polymer ?
#
loop_
_entity_poly.entity_id
_entity_poly.type
_entity_poly.pdbx_seq_one_letter_code
_entity_poly.pdbx_strand_id
1 'polypeptide(L)'
;DGRFDQDRMLQSFEQMASGNTEGGFPLSRIVCRMDWVPDGQSHIDDLIEFEARVNDVWCRHDDAVICTYHLSKFSGDAVIDIMRTHPLVIVGGILQHNPFFVPPGEFLREIRARRAGQPALPATAG
;
A
#
# COMPACT_ATOMS: atom_id res chain seq x y z
N ASP A 1 -22.97 -6.16 0.28
CA ASP A 1 -22.22 -7.02 -0.66
C ASP A 1 -20.75 -6.99 -0.27
N GLY A 2 -20.22 -8.06 0.33
CA GLY A 2 -18.90 -8.09 1.00
C GLY A 2 -17.68 -7.98 0.08
N ARG A 3 -17.73 -7.14 -0.96
CA ARG A 3 -16.58 -6.82 -1.81
C ARG A 3 -15.74 -5.73 -1.16
N PHE A 4 -14.44 -5.82 -1.41
CA PHE A 4 -13.49 -4.77 -1.08
C PHE A 4 -13.81 -3.50 -1.89
N ASP A 5 -13.90 -2.37 -1.19
CA ASP A 5 -14.10 -1.03 -1.74
C ASP A 5 -12.91 -0.17 -1.30
N GLN A 6 -12.03 0.12 -2.26
CA GLN A 6 -10.78 0.86 -2.03
C GLN A 6 -11.05 2.27 -1.49
N ASP A 7 -12.06 2.95 -2.05
CA ASP A 7 -12.35 4.34 -1.72
C ASP A 7 -12.93 4.45 -0.30
N ARG A 8 -13.79 3.50 0.08
CA ARG A 8 -14.30 3.41 1.45
C ARG A 8 -13.19 3.12 2.45
N MET A 9 -12.25 2.25 2.12
CA MET A 9 -11.13 1.93 3.02
C MET A 9 -10.17 3.12 3.16
N LEU A 10 -9.86 3.82 2.06
CA LEU A 10 -9.08 5.07 2.09
C LEU A 10 -9.74 6.13 2.97
N GLN A 11 -11.06 6.32 2.83
CA GLN A 11 -11.80 7.25 3.69
C GLN A 11 -11.71 6.86 5.16
N SER A 12 -11.73 5.55 5.45
CA SER A 12 -11.63 5.05 6.83
C SER A 12 -10.24 5.35 7.41
N PHE A 13 -9.18 5.22 6.62
CA PHE A 13 -7.81 5.55 7.02
C PHE A 13 -7.65 7.05 7.26
N GLU A 14 -8.18 7.89 6.36
CA GLU A 14 -8.19 9.35 6.53
C GLU A 14 -8.88 9.76 7.84
N GLN A 15 -10.01 9.16 8.18
CA GLN A 15 -10.72 9.44 9.44
C GLN A 15 -9.96 8.98 10.69
N MET A 16 -9.14 7.94 10.58
CA MET A 16 -8.30 7.44 11.69
C MET A 16 -6.99 8.22 11.84
N ALA A 17 -6.59 8.97 10.82
CA ALA A 17 -5.35 9.73 10.82
C ALA A 17 -5.36 10.84 11.88
N SER A 18 -4.18 11.14 12.44
CA SER A 18 -4.01 12.25 13.37
C SER A 18 -4.42 13.57 12.72
N GLY A 19 -5.02 14.45 13.51
CA GLY A 19 -5.62 15.70 13.02
C GLY A 19 -7.07 15.57 12.54
N ASN A 20 -7.53 14.36 12.20
CA ASN A 20 -8.92 14.10 11.83
C ASN A 20 -9.74 13.47 12.96
N THR A 21 -9.10 13.05 14.05
CA THR A 21 -9.78 12.49 15.23
C THR A 21 -10.13 13.59 16.24
N GLU A 22 -11.37 13.60 16.74
CA GLU A 22 -11.85 14.58 17.74
C GLU A 22 -11.21 14.40 19.13
N GLY A 23 -10.42 13.34 19.34
CA GLY A 23 -9.92 12.91 20.64
C GLY A 23 -8.76 13.72 21.22
N GLY A 24 -8.20 14.69 20.49
CA GLY A 24 -7.10 15.53 20.98
C GLY A 24 -5.75 14.81 21.13
N PHE A 25 -5.63 13.59 20.63
CA PHE A 25 -4.37 12.84 20.62
C PHE A 25 -3.49 13.30 19.45
N PRO A 26 -2.17 13.48 19.66
CA PRO A 26 -1.31 14.07 18.64
C PRO A 26 -0.96 13.09 17.50
N LEU A 27 -1.03 11.77 17.74
CA LEU A 27 -0.59 10.74 16.79
C LEU A 27 -1.43 9.48 16.90
N SER A 28 -1.68 8.84 15.75
CA SER A 28 -2.24 7.50 15.64
C SER A 28 -1.14 6.47 15.36
N ARG A 29 -1.32 5.26 15.91
CA ARG A 29 -0.49 4.08 15.59
C ARG A 29 -1.39 2.96 15.09
N ILE A 30 -1.19 2.55 13.84
CA ILE A 30 -2.11 1.69 13.12
C ILE A 30 -1.36 0.43 12.64
N VAL A 31 -1.97 -0.73 12.87
CA VAL A 31 -1.48 -2.00 12.33
C VAL A 31 -2.56 -2.62 11.46
N CYS A 32 -2.27 -2.74 10.18
CA CYS A 32 -3.17 -3.29 9.18
C CYS A 32 -2.76 -4.73 8.87
N ARG A 33 -3.68 -5.67 9.08
CA ARG A 33 -3.50 -7.05 8.59
C ARG A 33 -4.15 -7.16 7.22
N MET A 34 -3.38 -7.52 6.21
CA MET A 34 -3.84 -7.55 4.82
C MET A 34 -4.29 -8.94 4.36
N ASP A 35 -4.55 -9.84 5.31
CA ASP A 35 -5.00 -11.21 5.05
C ASP A 35 -6.50 -11.33 4.72
N TRP A 36 -7.19 -10.19 4.60
CA TRP A 36 -8.59 -10.07 4.19
C TRP A 36 -8.80 -10.18 2.67
N VAL A 37 -7.74 -10.07 1.87
CA VAL A 37 -7.82 -10.08 0.40
C VAL A 37 -8.22 -11.48 -0.06
N PRO A 38 -9.37 -11.65 -0.76
CA PRO A 38 -9.80 -12.95 -1.27
C PRO A 38 -8.82 -13.50 -2.30
N ASP A 39 -8.73 -14.82 -2.40
CA ASP A 39 -7.89 -15.50 -3.40
C ASP A 39 -8.29 -15.07 -4.84
N GLY A 40 -7.34 -14.59 -5.64
CA GLY A 40 -7.54 -14.27 -7.06
C GLY A 40 -6.78 -13.03 -7.56
N GLN A 41 -6.29 -13.08 -8.81
CA GLN A 41 -5.40 -12.05 -9.38
C GLN A 41 -6.03 -10.64 -9.43
N SER A 42 -7.32 -10.51 -9.76
CA SER A 42 -7.98 -9.20 -9.82
C SER A 42 -8.04 -8.51 -8.45
N HIS A 43 -8.13 -9.28 -7.37
CA HIS A 43 -8.17 -8.76 -6.00
C HIS A 43 -6.79 -8.30 -5.52
N ILE A 44 -5.74 -8.95 -6.00
CA ILE A 44 -4.34 -8.54 -5.77
C ILE A 44 -4.03 -7.23 -6.48
N ASP A 45 -4.48 -7.08 -7.72
CA ASP A 45 -4.33 -5.86 -8.50
C ASP A 45 -5.02 -4.65 -7.82
N ASP A 46 -6.23 -4.84 -7.32
CA ASP A 46 -6.96 -3.83 -6.54
C ASP A 46 -6.27 -3.50 -5.22
N LEU A 47 -5.70 -4.51 -4.54
CA LEU A 47 -4.91 -4.30 -3.33
C LEU A 47 -3.65 -3.47 -3.63
N ILE A 48 -2.88 -3.83 -4.65
CA ILE A 48 -1.64 -3.14 -5.02
C ILE A 48 -1.91 -1.66 -5.34
N GLU A 49 -3.00 -1.37 -6.05
CA GLU A 49 -3.44 0.00 -6.32
C GLU A 49 -3.84 0.74 -5.03
N PHE A 50 -4.58 0.08 -4.14
CA PHE A 50 -4.93 0.62 -2.83
C PHE A 50 -3.69 0.95 -1.99
N GLU A 51 -2.73 0.04 -1.88
CA GLU A 51 -1.48 0.23 -1.10
C GLU A 51 -0.68 1.43 -1.60
N ALA A 52 -0.61 1.60 -2.93
CA ALA A 52 0.05 2.77 -3.50
C ALA A 52 -0.70 4.06 -3.13
N ARG A 53 -2.03 4.10 -3.26
CA ARG A 53 -2.85 5.28 -2.94
C ARG A 53 -2.82 5.65 -1.45
N VAL A 54 -2.74 4.65 -0.58
CA VAL A 54 -2.65 4.83 0.87
C VAL A 54 -1.43 5.65 1.28
N ASN A 55 -0.32 5.59 0.54
CA ASN A 55 0.86 6.40 0.82
C ASN A 55 0.60 7.90 0.66
N ASP A 56 -0.28 8.32 -0.26
CA ASP A 56 -0.64 9.72 -0.43
C ASP A 56 -1.49 10.26 0.73
N VAL A 57 -2.15 9.37 1.48
CA VAL A 57 -2.83 9.73 2.74
C VAL A 57 -1.77 9.93 3.81
N TRP A 58 -0.96 8.90 4.08
CA TRP A 58 0.01 8.94 5.18
C TRP A 58 1.12 9.97 5.01
N CYS A 59 1.44 10.41 3.78
CA CYS A 59 2.42 11.48 3.59
C CYS A 59 1.96 12.84 4.15
N ARG A 60 0.67 12.98 4.49
CA ARG A 60 0.07 14.20 5.07
C ARG A 60 -0.03 14.16 6.60
N HIS A 61 0.30 13.04 7.22
CA HIS A 61 0.14 12.81 8.66
C HIS A 61 1.42 12.24 9.27
N ASP A 62 1.71 12.59 10.53
CA ASP A 62 2.88 12.07 11.25
C ASP A 62 2.64 10.67 11.85
N ASP A 63 1.59 9.97 11.40
CA ASP A 63 1.15 8.69 11.95
C ASP A 63 2.11 7.54 11.61
N ALA A 64 2.19 6.58 12.53
CA ALA A 64 2.92 5.34 12.30
C ALA A 64 1.97 4.23 11.85
N VAL A 65 2.15 3.75 10.62
CA VAL A 65 1.32 2.68 10.03
C VAL A 65 2.17 1.49 9.61
N ILE A 66 1.73 0.29 10.01
CA ILE A 66 2.39 -0.98 9.67
C ILE A 66 1.39 -1.87 8.96
N CYS A 67 1.63 -2.14 7.68
CA CYS A 67 0.91 -3.17 6.93
C CYS A 67 1.60 -4.52 7.08
N THR A 68 0.84 -5.57 7.35
CA THR A 68 1.32 -6.93 7.59
C THR A 68 0.70 -7.90 6.60
N TYR A 69 1.53 -8.77 6.02
CA TYR A 69 1.14 -9.68 4.93
C TYR A 69 1.49 -11.12 5.28
N HIS A 70 0.58 -12.02 4.94
CA HIS A 70 0.82 -13.45 5.05
C HIS A 70 1.41 -13.95 3.72
N LEU A 71 2.74 -13.97 3.59
CA LEU A 71 3.43 -14.20 2.31
C LEU A 71 3.02 -15.49 1.58
N SER A 72 2.57 -16.52 2.30
CA SER A 72 2.06 -17.77 1.71
C SER A 72 0.78 -17.60 0.89
N LYS A 73 0.07 -16.47 1.06
CA LYS A 73 -1.16 -16.14 0.31
C LYS A 73 -0.89 -15.29 -0.94
N PHE A 74 0.34 -14.84 -1.15
CA PHE A 74 0.70 -13.95 -2.25
C PHE A 74 1.67 -14.64 -3.20
N SER A 75 1.48 -14.41 -4.50
CA SER A 75 2.47 -14.81 -5.50
C SER A 75 3.75 -13.97 -5.37
N GLY A 76 4.87 -14.47 -5.89
CA GLY A 76 6.16 -13.78 -5.76
C GLY A 76 6.16 -12.38 -6.39
N ASP A 77 5.53 -12.22 -7.55
CA ASP A 77 5.33 -10.93 -8.22
C ASP A 77 4.47 -9.98 -7.37
N ALA A 78 3.38 -10.47 -6.77
CA ALA A 78 2.54 -9.67 -5.88
C ALA A 78 3.30 -9.18 -4.65
N VAL A 79 4.14 -10.03 -4.04
CA VAL A 79 4.99 -9.63 -2.90
C VAL A 79 5.97 -8.52 -3.31
N ILE A 80 6.57 -8.63 -4.49
CA ILE A 80 7.46 -7.58 -5.01
C ILE A 80 6.70 -6.27 -5.24
N ASP A 81 5.53 -6.32 -5.87
CA ASP A 81 4.73 -5.11 -6.11
C ASP A 81 4.25 -4.47 -4.79
N ILE A 82 3.84 -5.26 -3.79
CA ILE A 82 3.53 -4.76 -2.43
C ILE A 82 4.76 -4.12 -1.78
N MET A 83 5.93 -4.75 -1.90
CA MET A 83 7.15 -4.19 -1.34
C MET A 83 7.44 -2.81 -1.96
N ARG A 84 7.26 -2.66 -3.28
CA ARG A 84 7.51 -1.39 -3.99
C ARG A 84 6.61 -0.24 -3.56
N THR A 85 5.48 -0.49 -2.90
CA THR A 85 4.60 0.57 -2.37
C THR A 85 5.00 1.06 -0.98
N HIS A 86 5.98 0.45 -0.31
CA HIS A 86 6.31 0.78 1.08
C HIS A 86 7.69 1.46 1.19
N PRO A 87 7.81 2.70 1.72
CA PRO A 87 9.10 3.37 1.88
C PRO A 87 9.98 2.75 2.97
N LEU A 88 9.38 2.04 3.91
CA LEU A 88 10.03 1.30 5.00
C LEU A 88 9.53 -0.14 4.99
N VAL A 89 10.42 -1.09 5.25
CA VAL A 89 10.07 -2.51 5.37
C VAL A 89 10.73 -3.13 6.61
N ILE A 90 10.08 -4.15 7.17
CA ILE A 90 10.63 -4.95 8.28
C ILE A 90 10.95 -6.34 7.74
N VAL A 91 12.24 -6.67 7.64
CA VAL A 91 12.72 -7.97 7.15
C VAL A 91 13.67 -8.57 8.19
N GLY A 92 13.44 -9.83 8.58
CA GLY A 92 14.25 -10.48 9.62
C GLY A 92 14.19 -9.78 10.98
N GLY A 93 13.09 -9.04 11.26
CA GLY A 93 12.94 -8.24 12.48
C GLY A 93 13.65 -6.89 12.46
N ILE A 94 14.22 -6.49 11.33
CA ILE A 94 14.97 -5.23 11.18
C ILE A 94 14.18 -4.26 10.32
N LEU A 95 13.98 -3.04 10.84
CA LEU A 95 13.40 -1.92 10.09
C LEU A 95 14.47 -1.30 9.18
N GLN A 96 14.14 -1.12 7.91
CA GLN A 96 15.05 -0.53 6.93
C GLN A 96 14.29 0.35 5.92
N HIS A 97 14.99 1.35 5.39
CA HIS A 97 14.55 2.05 4.19
C HIS A 97 14.51 1.07 3.02
N ASN A 98 13.39 1.09 2.29
CA ASN A 98 13.21 0.20 1.17
C ASN A 98 13.84 0.80 -0.11
N PRO A 99 14.93 0.22 -0.64
CA PRO A 99 15.56 0.71 -1.86
C PRO A 99 14.72 0.48 -3.12
N PHE A 100 13.66 -0.34 -3.02
CA PHE A 100 12.75 -0.65 -4.12
C PHE A 100 11.47 0.18 -4.09
N PHE A 101 11.34 1.13 -3.15
CA PHE A 101 10.17 2.00 -3.07
C PHE A 101 10.02 2.83 -4.35
N VAL A 102 8.81 2.87 -4.88
CA VAL A 102 8.44 3.67 -6.04
C VAL A 102 7.34 4.65 -5.62
N PRO A 103 7.48 5.95 -5.92
CA PRO A 103 6.45 6.93 -5.60
C PRO A 103 5.08 6.53 -6.18
N PRO A 104 3.96 6.73 -5.44
CA PRO A 104 2.64 6.24 -5.84
C PRO A 104 2.22 6.57 -7.27
N GLY A 105 2.45 7.81 -7.71
CA GLY A 105 2.10 8.26 -9.06
C GLY A 105 2.86 7.55 -10.18
N GLU A 106 4.13 7.18 -9.96
CA GLU A 106 4.93 6.41 -10.91
C GLU A 106 4.50 4.95 -10.93
N PHE A 107 4.34 4.35 -9.74
CA PHE A 107 3.95 2.96 -9.61
C PHE A 107 2.56 2.67 -10.20
N LEU A 108 1.58 3.53 -9.95
CA LEU A 108 0.23 3.39 -10.52
C LEU A 108 0.23 3.49 -12.06
N ARG A 109 1.12 4.30 -12.64
CA ARG A 109 1.30 4.35 -14.10
C ARG A 109 1.83 3.03 -14.64
N GLU A 110 2.81 2.43 -13.99
CA GLU A 110 3.36 1.13 -14.41
C GLU A 110 2.28 0.02 -14.39
N ILE A 111 1.52 -0.09 -13.29
CA ILE A 111 0.46 -1.10 -13.15
C ILE A 111 -0.60 -0.93 -14.24
N ARG A 112 -1.03 0.31 -14.53
CA ARG A 112 -1.98 0.59 -15.62
C ARG A 112 -1.43 0.18 -16.98
N ALA A 113 -0.15 0.42 -17.25
CA ALA A 113 0.49 0.00 -18.50
C ALA A 113 0.55 -1.53 -18.63
N ARG A 114 0.90 -2.24 -17.55
CA ARG A 114 0.90 -3.71 -17.50
C ARG A 114 -0.49 -4.28 -17.79
N ARG A 115 -1.55 -3.73 -17.17
CA ARG A 115 -2.95 -4.14 -17.42
C ARG A 115 -3.39 -3.90 -18.87
N ALA A 116 -2.88 -2.85 -19.51
CA ALA A 116 -3.16 -2.53 -20.91
C ALA A 116 -2.34 -3.39 -21.91
N GLY A 117 -1.49 -4.31 -21.43
CA GLY A 117 -0.62 -5.13 -22.28
C GLY A 117 0.54 -4.34 -22.91
N GLN A 118 0.88 -3.18 -22.35
CA GLN A 118 1.99 -2.35 -22.82
C GLN A 118 3.27 -2.69 -22.06
N PRO A 119 4.45 -2.73 -22.72
CA PRO A 119 5.71 -2.94 -22.02
C PRO A 119 5.95 -1.81 -21.02
N ALA A 120 6.30 -2.16 -19.78
CA ALA A 120 6.62 -1.19 -18.74
C ALA A 120 7.79 -0.31 -19.19
N LEU A 121 7.59 1.01 -19.16
CA LEU A 121 8.67 1.97 -19.40
C LEU A 121 9.67 1.88 -18.23
N PRO A 122 10.99 1.92 -18.49
CA PRO A 122 11.97 1.89 -17.42
C PRO A 122 11.79 3.09 -16.49
N ALA A 123 11.80 2.82 -15.17
CA ALA A 123 11.84 3.85 -14.14
C ALA A 123 13.01 4.79 -14.41
N THR A 124 12.74 6.09 -14.49
CA THR A 124 13.78 7.10 -14.70
C THR A 124 14.57 7.24 -13.41
N ALA A 125 15.84 6.85 -13.44
CA ALA A 125 16.78 7.15 -12.36
C ALA A 125 16.90 8.66 -12.19
N GLY A 126 16.47 9.17 -11.04
CA GLY A 126 16.73 10.52 -10.55
C GLY A 126 17.95 10.55 -9.64
#